data_AF-A0A497Q3Q4-F1
#
_entry.id   AF-A0A497Q3Q4-F1
#
_cell.length_a   1.000
_cell.length_b   1.000
_cell.length_c   1.000
_cell.angle_alpha   90.00
_cell.angle_beta   90.00
_cell.angle_gamma   90.00
#
_symmetry.space_group_name_H-M   'P 1'
#
loop_
_entity.id
_entity.type
_entity.pdbx_description
1 polymer ?
#
loop_
_entity_poly.entity_id
_entity_poly.type
_entity_poly.pdbx_seq_one_letter_code
_entity_poly.pdbx_strand_id
1 'polypeptide(L)'
;MDMSDESSEQKKPTRPPGRHFNPLVNYVYYTIVITVTFGLFYLFGYPAVIVLMTYFVIVLIRDTRHIVATYDYKFAKQAAVVNVGYSLTFFIILVVNGLMLSRGSPPLIWPEFADLTSWTPLFIMGGIFGLANIKRMYGPT
;
A
#
# COMPACT_ATOMS: atom_id res chain seq x y z
N MET A 1 54.55 0.98 22.05
CA MET A 1 53.78 1.97 21.29
C MET A 1 52.53 1.24 20.85
N ASP A 2 51.59 1.13 21.79
CA ASP A 2 50.31 0.45 21.59
C ASP A 2 49.36 1.44 20.96
N MET A 3 48.88 1.13 19.76
CA MET A 3 47.87 1.89 19.06
C MET A 3 46.80 0.89 18.61
N SER A 4 46.00 0.44 19.57
CA SER A 4 44.76 -0.28 19.35
C SER A 4 43.66 0.74 19.03
N ASP A 5 43.59 1.14 17.76
CA ASP A 5 42.51 1.97 17.24
C ASP A 5 41.19 1.20 17.27
N GLU A 6 40.37 1.63 18.23
CA GLU A 6 38.92 1.79 18.21
C GLU A 6 38.10 0.76 17.42
N SER A 7 37.60 -0.24 18.15
CA SER A 7 36.42 -1.00 17.80
C SER A 7 35.25 -0.06 17.51
N SER A 8 34.97 0.17 16.22
CA SER A 8 33.71 0.71 15.75
C SER A 8 32.58 -0.26 16.09
N GLU A 9 32.07 -0.17 17.32
CA GLU A 9 30.81 -0.80 17.69
C GLU A 9 29.72 -0.20 16.81
N GLN A 10 29.40 -0.92 15.73
CA GLN A 10 28.15 -0.75 14.99
C GLN A 10 27.02 -0.85 16.00
N LYS A 11 26.50 0.30 16.46
CA LYS A 11 25.27 0.39 17.24
C LYS A 11 24.20 -0.37 16.47
N LYS A 12 23.90 -1.59 16.91
CA LYS A 12 22.77 -2.37 16.40
C LYS A 12 21.54 -1.49 16.61
N PRO A 13 20.78 -1.15 15.54
CA PRO A 13 19.66 -0.24 15.66
C PRO A 13 18.63 -0.85 16.62
N THR A 14 18.58 -0.32 17.83
CA THR A 14 17.70 -0.78 18.89
C THR A 14 16.27 -0.58 18.41
N ARG A 15 15.52 -1.69 18.22
CA ARG A 15 14.14 -1.61 17.73
C ARG A 15 13.36 -0.66 18.65
N PRO A 16 12.63 0.33 18.11
CA PRO A 16 11.81 1.20 18.95
C PRO A 16 10.83 0.34 19.75
N PRO A 17 10.43 0.76 20.97
CA PRO A 17 9.42 0.06 21.75
C PRO A 17 8.16 -0.10 20.89
N GLY A 18 7.74 -1.34 20.68
CA GLY A 18 6.59 -1.64 19.81
C GLY A 18 5.37 -0.87 20.29
N ARG A 19 4.80 0.00 19.44
CA ARG A 19 3.52 0.65 19.75
C ARG A 19 2.42 -0.41 19.86
N HIS A 20 1.48 -0.23 20.78
CA HIS A 20 0.30 -1.08 20.89
C HIS A 20 -0.40 -1.18 19.53
N PHE A 21 -0.31 -2.36 18.92
CA PHE A 21 -0.88 -2.66 17.62
C PHE A 21 -2.25 -3.29 17.82
N ASN A 22 -3.32 -2.55 17.50
CA ASN A 22 -4.64 -3.14 17.35
C ASN A 22 -4.91 -3.42 15.86
N PRO A 23 -4.73 -4.68 15.39
CA PRO A 23 -5.02 -5.05 14.00
C PRO A 23 -6.49 -4.85 13.64
N LEU A 24 -7.41 -4.96 14.60
CA LEU A 24 -8.85 -4.87 14.34
C LEU A 24 -9.25 -3.51 13.79
N VAL A 25 -8.66 -2.43 14.30
CA VAL A 25 -8.94 -1.06 13.81
C VAL A 25 -8.57 -0.91 12.33
N ASN A 26 -7.44 -1.49 11.95
CA ASN A 26 -7.00 -1.51 10.56
C ASN A 26 -7.98 -2.32 9.70
N TYR A 27 -8.35 -3.53 10.13
CA TYR A 27 -9.32 -4.36 9.40
C TYR A 27 -10.68 -3.67 9.23
N VAL A 28 -11.22 -3.05 10.29
CA VAL A 28 -12.48 -2.29 10.21
C VAL A 28 -12.37 -1.16 9.18
N TYR A 29 -11.27 -0.41 9.19
CA TYR A 29 -11.03 0.63 8.18
C TYR A 29 -11.03 0.08 6.76
N TYR A 30 -10.34 -1.04 6.52
CA TYR A 30 -10.34 -1.69 5.19
C TYR A 30 -11.73 -2.16 4.79
N THR A 31 -12.46 -2.81 5.69
CA THR A 31 -13.83 -3.24 5.41
C THR A 31 -14.70 -2.07 5.01
N ILE A 32 -14.64 -0.94 5.74
CA ILE A 32 -15.39 0.27 5.39
C ILE A 32 -15.01 0.76 3.98
N VAL A 33 -13.72 0.89 3.67
CA VAL A 33 -13.27 1.38 2.35
C VAL A 33 -13.73 0.45 1.23
N ILE A 34 -13.66 -0.87 1.44
CA ILE A 34 -14.12 -1.85 0.46
C ILE A 34 -15.64 -1.78 0.28
N THR A 35 -16.41 -1.69 1.36
CA THR A 35 -17.87 -1.49 1.29
C THR A 35 -18.22 -0.21 0.53
N VAL A 36 -17.54 0.91 0.81
CA VAL A 36 -17.72 2.16 0.07
C VAL A 36 -17.36 1.97 -1.41
N THR A 37 -16.30 1.22 -1.71
CA THR A 37 -15.90 0.94 -3.09
C THR A 37 -16.98 0.18 -3.86
N PHE A 38 -17.59 -0.85 -3.25
CA PHE A 38 -18.73 -1.55 -3.83
C PHE A 38 -19.94 -0.63 -4.02
N GLY A 39 -20.23 0.24 -3.04
CA GLY A 39 -21.29 1.24 -3.16
C GLY A 39 -21.07 2.19 -4.34
N LEU A 40 -19.86 2.71 -4.49
CA LEU A 40 -19.50 3.58 -5.62
C LEU A 40 -19.56 2.85 -6.96
N PHE A 41 -19.09 1.60 -7.01
CA PHE A 41 -19.19 0.79 -8.21
C PHE A 41 -20.65 0.60 -8.64
N TYR A 42 -21.54 0.28 -7.70
CA TYR A 42 -22.95 0.07 -7.99
C TYR A 42 -23.65 1.34 -8.49
N LEU A 43 -23.33 2.49 -7.91
CA LEU A 43 -24.00 3.76 -8.23
C LEU A 43 -23.42 4.48 -9.47
N PHE A 44 -22.11 4.39 -9.68
CA PHE A 44 -21.38 5.22 -10.65
C PHE A 44 -20.38 4.45 -11.52
N GLY A 45 -20.27 3.12 -11.34
CA GLY A 45 -19.38 2.26 -12.09
C GLY A 45 -17.89 2.42 -11.73
N TYR A 46 -17.03 1.86 -12.59
CA TYR A 46 -15.58 1.90 -12.41
C TYR A 46 -14.96 3.32 -12.35
N PRO A 47 -15.47 4.37 -13.03
CA PRO A 47 -14.87 5.70 -12.93
C PRO A 47 -14.83 6.24 -11.48
N ALA A 48 -15.89 6.05 -10.69
CA ALA A 48 -15.90 6.47 -9.30
C ALA A 48 -14.93 5.65 -8.43
N VAL A 49 -14.82 4.35 -8.69
CA VAL A 49 -13.86 3.47 -8.02
C VAL A 49 -12.43 3.90 -8.33
N ILE A 50 -12.13 4.24 -9.58
CA ILE A 50 -10.81 4.74 -10.01
C ILE A 50 -10.46 6.03 -9.26
N VAL A 51 -11.39 6.99 -9.16
CA VAL A 51 -11.17 8.24 -8.41
C VAL A 51 -10.86 7.95 -6.93
N LEU A 52 -11.66 7.09 -6.29
CA LEU A 52 -11.43 6.70 -4.90
C LEU A 52 -10.07 6.02 -4.72
N MET A 53 -9.73 5.06 -5.58
CA MET A 53 -8.44 4.36 -5.51
C MET A 53 -7.26 5.27 -5.83
N THR A 54 -7.44 6.29 -6.68
CA THR A 54 -6.43 7.31 -6.94
C THR A 54 -6.05 8.05 -5.66
N TYR A 55 -7.05 8.43 -4.84
CA TYR A 55 -6.79 9.04 -3.53
C TYR A 55 -5.91 8.13 -2.66
N PHE A 56 -6.21 6.83 -2.57
CA PHE A 56 -5.41 5.89 -1.80
C PHE A 56 -4.01 5.71 -2.37
N VAL A 57 -3.85 5.60 -3.69
CA VAL A 57 -2.54 5.53 -4.34
C VAL A 57 -1.69 6.77 -4.04
N ILE A 58 -2.28 7.96 -4.04
CA ILE A 58 -1.58 9.21 -3.65
C ILE A 58 -1.12 9.14 -2.20
N VAL A 59 -1.99 8.71 -1.28
CA VAL A 59 -1.64 8.51 0.14
C VAL A 59 -0.49 7.52 0.28
N LEU A 60 -0.55 6.39 -0.43
CA LEU A 60 0.47 5.35 -0.43
C LEU A 60 1.83 5.89 -0.89
N ILE A 61 1.86 6.61 -2.02
CA ILE A 61 3.10 7.20 -2.56
C ILE A 61 3.67 8.23 -1.59
N ARG A 62 2.84 9.14 -1.08
CA ARG A 62 3.26 10.17 -0.11
C ARG A 62 3.89 9.53 1.12
N ASP A 63 3.23 8.53 1.66
CA ASP A 63 3.65 7.86 2.87
C ASP A 63 4.92 7.01 2.65
N THR A 64 5.06 6.36 1.50
CA THR A 64 6.29 5.66 1.11
C THR A 64 7.46 6.63 0.95
N ARG A 65 7.26 7.78 0.32
CA ARG A 65 8.29 8.82 0.22
C ARG A 65 8.77 9.25 1.61
N HIS A 66 7.84 9.45 2.53
CA HIS A 66 8.17 9.76 3.92
C HIS A 66 9.00 8.65 4.58
N ILE A 67 8.59 7.38 4.47
CA ILE A 67 9.32 6.23 5.03
C ILE A 67 10.74 6.13 4.47
N VAL A 68 10.88 6.24 3.15
CA VAL A 68 12.19 6.15 2.49
C VAL A 68 13.14 7.26 2.97
N ALA A 69 12.60 8.47 3.19
CA ALA A 69 13.37 9.61 3.65
C ALA A 69 13.73 9.55 5.14
N THR A 70 12.82 9.07 6.00
CA THR A 70 12.93 9.26 7.46
C THR A 70 13.29 8.01 8.25
N TYR A 71 13.09 6.80 7.73
CA TYR A 71 13.28 5.58 8.53
C TYR A 71 14.73 5.13 8.40
N ASP A 72 15.31 4.55 9.44
CA ASP A 72 16.71 4.07 9.38
C ASP A 72 16.80 2.65 8.80
N TYR A 73 15.77 1.83 9.00
CA TYR A 73 15.77 0.43 8.63
C TYR A 73 15.63 0.22 7.11
N LYS A 74 16.67 -0.31 6.46
CA LYS A 74 16.66 -0.66 5.02
C LYS A 74 15.47 -1.56 4.63
N PHE A 75 15.13 -2.53 5.47
CA PHE A 75 13.99 -3.43 5.25
C PHE A 75 12.67 -2.65 5.15
N ALA A 76 12.43 -1.69 6.06
CA ALA A 76 11.22 -0.87 6.06
C ALA A 76 11.09 -0.05 4.75
N LYS A 77 12.20 0.52 4.27
CA LYS A 77 12.24 1.25 3.00
C LYS A 77 11.90 0.36 1.81
N GLN A 78 12.55 -0.82 1.74
CA GLN A 78 12.33 -1.76 0.64
C GLN A 78 10.90 -2.29 0.64
N ALA A 79 10.37 -2.70 1.79
CA ALA A 79 9.01 -3.16 1.93
C ALA A 79 7.98 -2.07 1.53
N ALA A 80 8.24 -0.80 1.88
CA ALA A 80 7.38 0.32 1.48
C ALA A 80 7.35 0.51 -0.05
N VAL A 81 8.50 0.42 -0.72
CA VAL A 81 8.60 0.49 -2.17
C VAL A 81 7.88 -0.69 -2.85
N VAL A 82 8.02 -1.91 -2.30
CA VAL A 82 7.31 -3.09 -2.80
C VAL A 82 5.79 -2.91 -2.68
N ASN A 83 5.30 -2.40 -1.56
CA ASN A 83 3.86 -2.13 -1.38
C ASN A 83 3.32 -1.12 -2.40
N VAL A 84 4.08 -0.06 -2.70
CA VAL A 84 3.73 0.90 -3.76
C VAL A 84 3.71 0.25 -5.13
N GLY A 85 4.78 -0.47 -5.50
CA GLY A 85 4.87 -1.15 -6.79
C GLY A 85 3.72 -2.13 -7.00
N TYR A 86 3.46 -2.97 -5.99
CA TYR A 86 2.33 -3.89 -5.96
C TYR A 86 0.98 -3.17 -6.19
N SER A 87 0.71 -2.11 -5.42
CA SER A 87 -0.55 -1.38 -5.51
C SER A 87 -0.71 -0.64 -6.84
N LEU A 88 0.38 -0.10 -7.39
CA LEU A 88 0.37 0.56 -8.69
C LEU A 88 0.07 -0.41 -9.82
N THR A 89 0.58 -1.65 -9.76
CA THR A 89 0.23 -2.69 -10.72
C THR A 89 -1.28 -2.94 -10.74
N PHE A 90 -1.90 -3.16 -9.58
CA PHE A 90 -3.35 -3.37 -9.52
C PHE A 90 -4.15 -2.12 -9.84
N PHE A 91 -3.63 -0.93 -9.56
CA PHE A 91 -4.26 0.32 -9.99
C PHE A 91 -4.24 0.48 -11.52
N ILE A 92 -3.16 0.13 -12.20
CA ILE A 92 -3.10 0.13 -13.66
C ILE A 92 -4.14 -0.85 -14.23
N ILE A 93 -4.25 -2.06 -13.66
CA ILE A 93 -5.27 -3.03 -14.05
C ILE A 93 -6.67 -2.44 -13.87
N LEU A 94 -6.94 -1.81 -12.73
CA LEU A 94 -8.22 -1.16 -12.46
C LEU A 94 -8.55 -0.08 -13.50
N VAL A 95 -7.60 0.81 -13.78
CA VAL A 95 -7.82 1.91 -14.72
C VAL A 95 -8.07 1.38 -16.12
N VAL A 96 -7.19 0.52 -16.63
CA VAL A 96 -7.27 0.01 -18.00
C VAL A 96 -8.53 -0.84 -18.18
N ASN A 97 -8.72 -1.88 -17.36
CA ASN A 97 -9.89 -2.75 -17.50
C ASN A 97 -11.18 -2.03 -17.11
N GLY A 98 -11.17 -1.21 -16.06
CA GLY A 98 -12.35 -0.47 -15.62
C GLY A 98 -12.85 0.52 -16.67
N LEU A 99 -11.95 1.20 -17.38
CA LEU A 99 -12.34 2.06 -18.50
C LEU A 99 -12.87 1.26 -19.70
N MET A 100 -12.29 0.09 -20.00
CA MET A 100 -12.82 -0.77 -21.07
C MET A 100 -14.22 -1.29 -20.75
N LEU A 101 -14.42 -1.81 -19.53
CA LEU A 101 -15.70 -2.30 -19.04
C LEU A 101 -16.76 -1.19 -19.03
N SER A 102 -16.38 0.04 -18.68
CA SER A 102 -17.29 1.20 -18.70
C SER A 102 -17.77 1.56 -20.11
N ARG A 103 -17.07 1.11 -21.16
CA ARG A 103 -17.44 1.29 -22.57
C ARG A 103 -18.12 0.05 -23.16
N GLY A 104 -18.46 -0.94 -22.34
CA GLY A 104 -19.07 -2.19 -22.79
C GLY A 104 -18.11 -3.13 -23.53
N SER A 105 -16.81 -2.90 -23.41
CA SER A 105 -15.78 -3.75 -24.03
C SER A 105 -15.22 -4.76 -23.02
N PRO A 106 -14.68 -5.90 -23.49
CA PRO A 106 -14.01 -6.84 -22.60
C PRO A 106 -12.77 -6.21 -21.94
N PRO A 107 -12.34 -6.73 -20.77
CA PRO A 107 -11.10 -6.33 -20.14
C PRO A 107 -9.90 -6.55 -21.07
N LEU A 108 -8.91 -5.66 -21.02
CA LEU A 108 -7.74 -5.71 -21.89
C LEU A 108 -6.60 -6.53 -21.26
N ILE A 109 -6.38 -6.33 -19.96
CA ILE A 109 -5.34 -7.01 -19.21
C ILE A 109 -5.97 -8.26 -18.59
N TRP A 110 -5.44 -9.43 -18.96
CA TRP A 110 -5.86 -10.74 -18.44
C TRP A 110 -7.38 -10.97 -18.52
N PRO A 111 -7.97 -10.95 -19.72
CA PRO A 111 -9.41 -11.07 -19.90
C PRO A 111 -10.02 -12.37 -19.36
N GLU A 112 -9.23 -13.42 -19.25
CA GLU A 112 -9.61 -14.71 -18.69
C GLU A 112 -9.94 -14.66 -17.18
N PHE A 113 -9.53 -13.62 -16.47
CA PHE A 113 -9.87 -13.38 -15.07
C PHE A 113 -10.97 -12.32 -14.94
N ALA A 114 -12.23 -12.75 -15.12
CA ALA A 114 -13.40 -11.87 -15.14
C ALA A 114 -13.49 -10.92 -13.93
N ASP A 115 -13.19 -11.42 -12.74
CA ASP A 115 -13.30 -10.67 -11.47
C ASP A 115 -12.02 -9.92 -11.07
N LEU A 116 -10.93 -10.03 -11.85
CA LEU A 116 -9.66 -9.41 -11.48
C LEU A 116 -9.82 -7.91 -11.23
N THR A 117 -10.54 -7.23 -12.11
CA THR A 117 -10.79 -5.78 -12.04
C THR A 117 -11.57 -5.40 -10.79
N SER A 118 -12.59 -6.18 -10.41
CA SER A 118 -13.41 -5.91 -9.23
C SER A 118 -12.66 -6.18 -7.93
N TRP A 119 -11.64 -7.03 -7.95
CA TRP A 119 -10.78 -7.32 -6.80
C TRP A 119 -9.61 -6.35 -6.63
N THR A 120 -9.23 -5.59 -7.67
CA THR A 120 -8.12 -4.61 -7.59
C THR A 120 -8.16 -3.67 -6.38
N PRO A 121 -9.32 -3.17 -5.88
CA PRO A 121 -9.34 -2.32 -4.69
C PRO A 121 -8.81 -3.05 -3.45
N LEU A 122 -9.08 -4.35 -3.30
CA LEU A 122 -8.56 -5.15 -2.19
C LEU A 122 -7.02 -5.17 -2.20
N PHE A 123 -6.43 -5.36 -3.37
CA PHE A 123 -4.98 -5.42 -3.51
C PHE A 123 -4.32 -4.06 -3.30
N ILE A 124 -4.92 -2.98 -3.80
CA ILE A 124 -4.45 -1.60 -3.53
C ILE A 124 -4.50 -1.31 -2.02
N MET A 125 -5.59 -1.68 -1.37
CA MET A 125 -5.74 -1.52 0.08
C MET A 125 -4.79 -2.43 0.88
N GLY A 126 -4.43 -3.59 0.36
CA GLY A 126 -3.39 -4.46 0.91
C GLY A 126 -2.02 -3.76 1.00
N GLY A 127 -1.65 -2.95 0.01
CA GLY A 127 -0.43 -2.13 0.07
C GLY A 127 -0.51 -1.03 1.12
N ILE A 128 -1.67 -0.36 1.27
CA ILE A 128 -1.91 0.61 2.35
C ILE A 128 -1.76 -0.05 3.72
N PHE A 129 -2.25 -1.28 3.87
CA PHE A 129 -2.09 -2.08 5.08
C PHE A 129 -0.64 -2.43 5.38
N GLY A 130 0.08 -2.91 4.37
CA GLY A 130 1.51 -3.18 4.48
C GLY A 130 2.25 -1.94 4.97
N LEU A 131 1.90 -0.76 4.44
CA LEU A 131 2.51 0.49 4.84
C LEU A 131 2.17 0.91 6.27
N ALA A 132 0.91 0.78 6.68
CA ALA A 132 0.48 1.07 8.04
C ALA A 132 1.22 0.18 9.07
N ASN A 133 1.48 -1.08 8.73
CA ASN A 133 2.26 -1.98 9.58
C ASN A 133 3.72 -1.55 9.65
N ILE A 134 4.34 -1.17 8.52
CA ILE A 134 5.71 -0.64 8.50
C ILE A 134 5.83 0.58 9.41
N LYS A 135 4.89 1.53 9.31
CA LYS A 135 4.90 2.75 10.13
C LYS A 135 4.84 2.46 11.61
N ARG A 136 4.10 1.44 12.01
CA ARG A 136 3.95 1.07 13.43
C ARG A 136 5.14 0.29 13.97
N MET A 137 5.77 -0.56 13.15
CA MET A 137 6.89 -1.41 13.57
C MET A 137 8.24 -0.71 13.53
N TYR A 138 8.43 0.20 12.57
CA TYR A 138 9.73 0.80 12.27
C TYR A 138 9.72 2.33 12.30
N GLY A 139 8.57 2.95 12.58
CA GLY A 139 8.46 4.40 12.64
C GLY A 139 9.28 5.00 13.78
N PRO A 140 9.85 6.20 13.58
CA PRO A 140 10.49 6.94 14.65
C PRO A 140 9.47 7.24 15.75
N THR A 141 9.89 7.10 17.01
CA THR A 141 9.08 7.37 18.21
C THR A 141 8.67 8.83 18.33
#